data_AF-A0A0U4WX21-F1
#
_entry.id   AF-A0A0U4WX21-F1
#
_cell.length_a   1.000
_cell.length_b   1.000
_cell.length_c   1.000
_cell.angle_alpha   90.00
_cell.angle_beta   90.00
_cell.angle_gamma   90.00
#
_symmetry.space_group_name_H-M   'P 1'
#
loop_
_entity.id
_entity.type
_entity.pdbx_description
1 polymer ?
#
loop_
_entity_poly.entity_id
_entity_poly.type
_entity_poly.pdbx_seq_one_letter_code
_entity_poly.pdbx_strand_id
1 'polypeptide(L)'
;MLALLQIAVFILPLVGMLSLAFGRGVLWPLPLYLIASIVTYLLYKHDKQRARDKGWRVPERVLHLGELLGGWPGALIAQQRFRHKTVKLSFRLVFFAIVALHQLLWLDVLCGGFLHRHLPL
;
A
#
# COMPACT_ATOMS: atom_id res chain seq x y z
N MET A 1 13.40 4.87 -15.12
CA MET A 1 14.06 3.92 -14.19
C MET A 1 13.31 3.78 -12.86
N LEU A 2 13.18 4.82 -12.02
CA LEU A 2 12.51 4.71 -10.71
C LEU A 2 11.03 4.28 -10.76
N ALA A 3 10.27 4.72 -11.76
CA ALA A 3 8.87 4.31 -11.92
C ALA A 3 8.70 2.81 -12.23
N LEU A 4 9.64 2.21 -12.95
CA LEU A 4 9.62 0.77 -13.26
C LEU A 4 9.89 -0.08 -12.01
N LEU A 5 10.82 0.36 -11.15
CA LEU A 5 11.09 -0.30 -9.87
C LEU A 5 9.88 -0.25 -8.94
N GLN A 6 9.08 0.82 -8.99
CA GLN A 6 7.86 0.94 -8.19
C GLN A 6 6.76 -0.02 -8.65
N ILE A 7 6.67 -0.32 -9.95
CA ILE A 7 5.72 -1.31 -10.49
C ILE A 7 6.08 -2.73 -10.02
N ALA A 8 7.38 -3.04 -9.87
CA ALA A 8 7.81 -4.36 -9.41
C ALA A 8 7.29 -4.71 -8.00
N VAL A 9 7.07 -3.71 -7.14
CA VAL A 9 6.56 -3.88 -5.76
C VAL A 9 5.12 -4.44 -5.73
N PHE A 10 4.36 -4.30 -6.81
CA PHE A 10 3.00 -4.87 -6.91
C PHE A 10 2.99 -6.36 -7.21
N ILE A 11 4.09 -6.91 -7.76
CA ILE A 11 4.15 -8.29 -8.24
C ILE A 11 4.02 -9.27 -7.09
N LEU A 12 4.82 -9.12 -6.04
CA LEU A 12 4.84 -10.07 -4.92
C LEU A 12 3.50 -10.15 -4.17
N PRO A 13 2.84 -9.03 -3.79
CA PRO A 13 1.48 -9.06 -3.25
C PRO A 13 0.46 -9.70 -4.18
N LEU A 14 0.53 -9.40 -5.48
CA LEU A 14 -0.40 -9.96 -6.46
C LEU A 14 -0.25 -11.49 -6.55
N VAL A 15 0.99 -11.97 -6.71
CA VAL A 15 1.29 -13.41 -6.74
C VAL A 15 0.87 -14.08 -5.44
N GLY A 16 1.14 -13.44 -4.29
CA GLY A 16 0.68 -13.89 -2.98
C GLY A 16 -0.84 -14.05 -2.89
N MET A 17 -1.60 -13.02 -3.28
CA MET A 17 -3.07 -13.06 -3.28
C MET A 17 -3.61 -14.13 -4.22
N LEU A 18 -3.04 -14.28 -5.41
CA LEU A 18 -3.45 -15.32 -6.37
C LEU A 18 -3.14 -16.71 -5.83
N SER A 19 -1.98 -16.91 -5.18
CA SER A 19 -1.62 -18.20 -4.57
C SER A 19 -2.61 -18.63 -3.48
N LEU A 20 -3.10 -17.67 -2.67
CA LEU A 20 -4.12 -17.91 -1.66
C LEU A 20 -5.49 -18.19 -2.28
N ALA A 21 -5.86 -17.42 -3.32
CA ALA A 21 -7.12 -17.58 -4.03
C ALA A 21 -7.25 -18.97 -4.67
N PHE A 22 -6.24 -19.41 -5.41
CA PHE A 22 -6.27 -20.69 -6.12
C PHE A 22 -5.86 -21.88 -5.25
N GLY A 23 -4.99 -21.68 -4.26
CA GLY A 23 -4.51 -22.76 -3.39
C GLY A 23 -5.44 -23.07 -2.22
N ARG A 24 -6.13 -22.06 -1.66
CA ARG A 24 -6.97 -22.20 -0.46
C ARG A 24 -8.39 -21.65 -0.59
N GLY A 25 -8.73 -20.99 -1.71
CA GLY A 25 -10.02 -20.31 -1.87
C GLY A 25 -10.14 -19.02 -1.05
N VAL A 26 -9.03 -18.49 -0.54
CA VAL A 26 -9.01 -17.34 0.37
C VAL A 26 -8.96 -16.06 -0.46
N LEU A 27 -10.10 -15.37 -0.56
CA LEU A 27 -10.27 -14.20 -1.42
C LEU A 27 -10.32 -12.87 -0.67
N TRP A 28 -10.52 -12.87 0.65
CA TRP A 28 -10.73 -11.65 1.45
C TRP A 28 -9.62 -10.58 1.37
N PRO A 29 -8.32 -10.90 1.13
CA PRO A 29 -7.30 -9.87 1.00
C PRO A 29 -7.48 -8.98 -0.24
N LEU A 30 -8.07 -9.52 -1.33
CA LEU A 30 -8.29 -8.79 -2.58
C LEU A 30 -9.22 -7.57 -2.40
N PRO A 31 -10.46 -7.70 -1.92
CA PRO A 31 -11.35 -6.56 -1.71
C PRO A 31 -10.81 -5.61 -0.63
N LEU A 32 -10.12 -6.13 0.39
CA LEU A 32 -9.50 -5.30 1.42
C LEU A 32 -8.47 -4.33 0.82
N TYR A 33 -7.50 -4.85 0.06
CA TYR A 33 -6.48 -4.02 -0.58
C TYR A 33 -7.08 -3.06 -1.60
N LEU A 34 -8.11 -3.50 -2.34
CA LEU A 34 -8.79 -2.64 -3.32
C LEU A 34 -9.48 -1.45 -2.63
N ILE A 35 -10.28 -1.71 -1.61
CA ILE A 35 -11.01 -0.66 -0.86
C ILE A 35 -10.01 0.27 -0.17
N ALA A 36 -9.04 -0.29 0.56
CA ALA A 36 -8.02 0.50 1.24
C ALA A 36 -7.21 1.38 0.26
N SER A 37 -6.90 0.85 -0.93
CA SER A 37 -6.21 1.60 -1.98
C SER A 37 -7.06 2.76 -2.51
N ILE A 38 -8.35 2.53 -2.78
CA ILE A 38 -9.26 3.58 -3.25
C ILE A 38 -9.38 4.68 -2.20
N VAL A 39 -9.67 4.31 -0.94
CA VAL A 39 -9.79 5.27 0.17
C VAL A 39 -8.52 6.09 0.34
N THR A 40 -7.36 5.43 0.36
CA THR A 40 -6.07 6.11 0.53
C THR A 40 -5.74 7.02 -0.66
N TYR A 41 -6.03 6.60 -1.89
CA TYR A 41 -5.88 7.44 -3.07
C TYR A 41 -6.72 8.73 -2.96
N LEU A 42 -7.99 8.61 -2.53
CA LEU A 42 -8.89 9.74 -2.35
C LEU A 42 -8.41 10.68 -1.23
N LEU A 43 -7.87 10.14 -0.12
CA LEU A 43 -7.25 10.94 0.94
C LEU A 43 -6.07 11.76 0.41
N TYR A 44 -5.20 11.16 -0.41
CA TYR A 44 -4.09 11.87 -1.04
C TYR A 44 -4.57 12.96 -2.02
N LYS A 45 -5.60 12.65 -2.81
CA LYS A 45 -6.22 13.64 -3.71
C LYS A 45 -6.78 14.82 -2.91
N HIS A 46 -7.46 14.54 -1.80
CA HIS A 46 -8.02 15.57 -0.92
C HIS A 46 -6.92 16.43 -0.28
N ASP A 47 -5.86 15.81 0.25
CA ASP A 47 -4.71 16.55 0.80
C ASP A 47 -4.07 17.47 -0.25
N LYS A 48 -3.95 17.01 -1.50
CA LYS A 48 -3.44 17.84 -2.60
C LYS A 48 -4.34 19.04 -2.90
N GLN A 49 -5.67 18.86 -2.91
CA GLN A 49 -6.62 19.94 -3.11
C GLN A 49 -6.53 20.97 -1.98
N ARG A 50 -6.56 20.52 -0.73
CA ARG A 50 -6.41 21.39 0.45
C ARG A 50 -5.09 22.17 0.45
N ALA A 51 -4.01 21.56 -0.03
CA ALA A 51 -2.72 22.25 -0.15
C ALA A 51 -2.74 23.39 -1.19
N ARG A 52 -3.58 23.32 -2.24
CA ARG A 52 -3.79 24.38 -3.23
C ARG A 52 -4.69 25.48 -2.68
N ASP A 53 -5.77 25.09 -2.01
CA ASP A 53 -6.81 26.00 -1.52
C ASP A 53 -6.44 26.67 -0.18
N LYS A 54 -5.18 26.51 0.28
CA LYS A 54 -4.69 26.95 1.60
C LYS A 54 -5.54 26.47 2.79
N GLY A 55 -6.25 25.36 2.62
CA GLY A 55 -7.07 24.75 3.67
C GLY A 55 -6.24 23.90 4.64
N TRP A 56 -6.91 23.33 5.64
CA TRP A 56 -6.31 22.37 6.56
C TRP A 56 -5.83 21.11 5.82
N ARG A 57 -4.55 20.77 6.00
CA ARG A 57 -3.91 19.60 5.40
C ARG A 57 -4.21 18.34 6.22
N VAL A 58 -4.22 17.19 5.55
CA VAL A 58 -4.39 15.90 6.21
C VAL A 58 -3.13 15.57 7.00
N PRO A 59 -3.23 15.18 8.29
CA PRO A 59 -2.06 14.79 9.07
C PRO A 59 -1.34 13.59 8.44
N GLU A 60 -0.01 13.61 8.41
CA GLU A 60 0.80 12.53 7.80
C GLU A 60 0.53 11.16 8.42
N ARG A 61 0.18 11.13 9.72
CA ARG A 61 -0.23 9.90 10.43
C ARG A 61 -1.46 9.23 9.81
N VAL A 62 -2.42 10.00 9.31
CA VAL A 62 -3.64 9.46 8.68
C VAL A 62 -3.30 8.84 7.32
N LEU A 63 -2.40 9.47 6.56
CA LEU A 63 -1.92 8.93 5.29
C LEU A 63 -1.16 7.62 5.51
N HIS A 64 -0.23 7.58 6.47
CA HIS A 64 0.50 6.37 6.83
C HIS A 64 -0.39 5.27 7.41
N LEU A 65 -1.46 5.62 8.13
CA LEU A 65 -2.42 4.62 8.60
C LEU A 65 -3.17 3.97 7.42
N GLY A 66 -3.62 4.76 6.44
CA GLY A 66 -4.25 4.21 5.23
C GLY A 66 -3.30 3.32 4.45
N GLU A 67 -2.03 3.71 4.34
CA GLU A 67 -0.97 2.91 3.73
C GLU A 67 -0.76 1.58 4.45
N LEU A 68 -0.72 1.62 5.79
CA LEU A 68 -0.51 0.45 6.65
C LEU A 68 -1.65 -0.56 6.59
N LEU A 69 -2.89 -0.10 6.37
CA LEU A 69 -4.08 -0.94 6.24
C LEU A 69 -4.25 -1.56 4.83
N GLY A 70 -3.19 -1.59 4.02
CA GLY A 70 -3.22 -2.13 2.65
C GLY A 70 -3.49 -1.09 1.56
N GLY A 71 -3.58 0.19 1.91
CA GLY A 71 -3.82 1.30 0.96
C GLY A 71 -2.57 1.85 0.27
N TRP A 72 -1.38 1.32 0.60
CA TRP A 72 -0.12 1.75 -0.01
C TRP A 72 -0.08 1.68 -1.55
N PRO A 73 -0.78 0.75 -2.26
CA PRO A 73 -0.81 0.74 -3.73
C PRO A 73 -1.50 2.00 -4.27
N GLY A 74 -2.66 2.36 -3.71
CA GLY A 74 -3.37 3.59 -4.04
C GLY A 74 -2.58 4.84 -3.68
N ALA A 75 -1.89 4.85 -2.53
CA ALA A 75 -0.99 5.94 -2.15
C ALA A 75 0.16 6.12 -3.16
N LEU A 76 0.79 5.03 -3.62
CA LEU A 76 1.90 5.08 -4.57
C LEU A 76 1.45 5.69 -5.91
N ILE A 77 0.27 5.27 -6.40
CA ILE A 77 -0.34 5.83 -7.62
C ILE A 77 -0.65 7.32 -7.42
N ALA A 78 -1.21 7.70 -6.26
CA ALA A 78 -1.52 9.10 -5.96
C ALA A 78 -0.26 9.98 -5.87
N GLN A 79 0.80 9.50 -5.22
CA GLN A 79 2.10 10.19 -5.12
C GLN A 79 2.68 10.49 -6.50
N GLN A 80 2.67 9.50 -7.41
CA GLN A 80 3.13 9.68 -8.78
C GLN A 80 2.23 10.64 -9.57
N ARG A 81 0.91 10.47 -9.48
CA ARG A 81 -0.08 11.26 -10.25
C ARG A 81 -0.10 12.72 -9.86
N PHE A 82 -0.02 13.02 -8.57
CA PHE A 82 -0.12 14.38 -8.03
C PHE A 82 1.24 15.02 -7.75
N ARG A 83 2.34 14.26 -7.96
CA ARG A 83 3.72 14.63 -7.60
C ARG A 83 3.77 15.25 -6.21
N HIS A 84 3.06 14.62 -5.28
CA HIS A 84 2.82 15.12 -3.93
C HIS A 84 3.49 14.20 -2.93
N LYS A 85 4.17 14.78 -1.94
CA LYS A 85 4.93 14.04 -0.91
C LYS A 85 6.06 13.13 -1.45
N THR A 86 6.59 13.42 -2.64
CA THR A 86 7.69 12.68 -3.29
C THR A 86 9.10 13.19 -2.94
N VAL A 87 9.22 14.35 -2.28
CA VAL A 87 10.52 14.97 -1.97
C VAL A 87 10.88 14.86 -0.48
N LYS A 88 9.90 14.86 0.42
CA LYS A 88 10.13 14.84 1.87
C LYS A 88 10.67 13.47 2.30
N LEU A 89 11.95 13.41 2.68
CA LEU A 89 12.64 12.16 3.02
C LEU A 89 11.95 11.40 4.17
N SER A 90 11.60 12.11 5.25
CA SER A 90 10.95 11.47 6.41
C SER A 90 9.62 10.79 6.06
N PHE A 91 8.82 11.41 5.18
CA PHE A 91 7.58 10.80 4.68
C PHE A 91 7.86 9.55 3.85
N ARG A 92 8.85 9.62 2.95
CA ARG A 92 9.24 8.48 2.11
C ARG A 92 9.78 7.31 2.92
N LEU A 93 10.57 7.57 3.96
CA LEU A 93 11.12 6.51 4.81
C LEU A 93 10.00 5.72 5.48
N VAL A 94 9.02 6.40 6.07
CA VAL A 94 7.87 5.74 6.71
C VAL A 94 7.02 5.00 5.66
N PHE A 95 6.73 5.63 4.52
CA PHE A 95 6.01 4.99 3.42
C PHE A 95 6.69 3.70 2.95
N PHE A 96 8.00 3.74 2.67
CA PHE A 96 8.73 2.56 2.20
C PHE A 96 8.93 1.51 3.30
N ALA A 97 8.99 1.89 4.58
CA ALA A 97 8.96 0.94 5.68
C ALA A 97 7.63 0.17 5.73
N ILE A 98 6.50 0.85 5.51
CA ILE A 98 5.17 0.21 5.42
C ILE A 98 5.11 -0.73 4.22
N VAL A 99 5.59 -0.29 3.07
CA VAL A 99 5.67 -1.12 1.86
C VAL A 99 6.53 -2.37 2.13
N ALA A 100 7.73 -2.20 2.71
CA ALA A 100 8.62 -3.32 3.03
C ALA A 100 7.96 -4.31 4.00
N LEU A 101 7.23 -3.83 5.01
CA LEU A 101 6.44 -4.68 5.89
C LEU A 101 5.44 -5.53 5.10
N HIS A 102 4.69 -4.93 4.17
CA HIS A 102 3.75 -5.66 3.33
C HIS A 102 4.46 -6.69 2.44
N GLN A 103 5.64 -6.36 1.90
CA GLN A 103 6.44 -7.30 1.12
C GLN A 103 6.88 -8.50 1.97
N LEU A 104 7.34 -8.28 3.20
CA LEU A 104 7.73 -9.35 4.11
C LEU A 104 6.55 -10.27 4.46
N LEU A 105 5.36 -9.71 4.68
CA LEU A 105 4.14 -10.49 4.92
C LEU A 105 3.80 -11.39 3.72
N TRP A 106 3.83 -10.85 2.49
CA TRP A 106 3.55 -11.63 1.30
C TRP A 106 4.64 -12.66 0.97
N LEU A 107 5.91 -12.34 1.27
CA LEU A 107 7.01 -13.28 1.17
C LEU A 107 6.81 -14.47 2.12
N ASP A 108 6.46 -14.22 3.38
CA ASP A 108 6.18 -15.26 4.38
C ASP A 108 5.02 -16.17 3.92
N VAL A 109 3.94 -15.59 3.41
CA VAL A 109 2.79 -16.34 2.86
C VAL A 109 3.20 -17.26 1.70
N LEU A 110 4.02 -16.75 0.76
CA LEU A 110 4.48 -17.50 -0.41
C LEU A 110 5.51 -18.58 -0.08
N CYS A 111 6.39 -18.32 0.89
CA CYS A 111 7.40 -19.29 1.33
C CYS A 111 6.87 -20.36 2.30
N GLY A 112 5.57 -20.37 2.60
CA GLY A 112 4.99 -21.29 3.58
C GLY A 112 5.44 -21.01 5.03
N GLY A 113 5.75 -19.74 5.30
CA GLY A 113 6.33 -19.23 6.54
C GLY A 113 5.40 -19.24 7.76
N PHE A 114 5.78 -18.49 8.79
CA PHE A 114 5.19 -18.56 10.14
C PHE A 114 3.68 -18.24 10.15
N LEU A 115 3.22 -17.27 9.37
CA LEU A 115 1.80 -16.93 9.25
C LEU A 115 1.02 -18.02 8.52
N HIS A 116 1.61 -18.61 7.49
CA HIS A 116 1.01 -19.70 6.70
C HIS A 116 0.74 -20.96 7.54
N ARG A 117 1.53 -21.19 8.61
CA ARG A 117 1.40 -22.36 9.49
C ARG A 117 0.50 -22.13 10.71
N HIS A 118 0.35 -20.89 11.19
CA HIS A 118 -0.34 -20.60 12.45
C HIS A 118 -1.60 -19.75 12.33
N LEU A 119 -1.78 -18.97 11.26
CA LEU A 119 -3.06 -18.33 10.97
C LEU A 119 -3.81 -19.22 9.98
N PRO A 120 -4.94 -19.83 10.38
CA PRO A 120 -5.87 -20.44 9.44
C PRO A 120 -6.56 -19.31 8.67
N LEU A 121 -5.84 -18.75 7.68
CA LEU A 121 -6.40 -17.82 6.69
C LEU A 121 -7.22 -18.58 5.66
#